data_AF-A0A7Y3L4C5-F1
#
_entry.id   AF-A0A7Y3L4C5-F1
#
_cell.length_a   1.000
_cell.length_b   1.000
_cell.length_c   1.000
_cell.angle_alpha   90.00
_cell.angle_beta   90.00
_cell.angle_gamma   90.00
#
_symmetry.space_group_name_H-M   'P 1'
#
loop_
_entity.id
_entity.type
_entity.pdbx_description
1 polymer ?
#
loop_
_entity_poly.entity_id
_entity_poly.type
_entity_poly.pdbx_seq_one_letter_code
_entity_poly.pdbx_strand_id
1 'polypeptide(L)'
;MQAKWFSGITIPLEFHASAIRAGKERFRSFSPTDRALLLAELYGLLADEESPHLVAFATAIDVSAVSTPTQALGDAFEDICQQFDTFLARGFARGTRNKGLLIIDRSSYSEPLYRDLISRFRSTGTRYGYLHNIVDAPLFTESHYTRFMQLADLVSWAAFRYHESNDPLYLAHIFPRFDRSRPQAAPPDGFRHISARVPVCTCAARH
;
A
#
# COMPACT_ATOMS: atom_id res chain seq x y z
N MET A 1 -5.69 -6.10 19.19
CA MET A 1 -4.69 -5.01 19.29
C MET A 1 -5.13 -3.86 20.19
N GLN A 2 -6.18 -3.09 19.86
CA GLN A 2 -6.54 -1.91 20.66
C GLN A 2 -6.80 -2.21 22.15
N ALA A 3 -7.61 -3.21 22.48
CA ALA A 3 -7.89 -3.57 23.88
C ALA A 3 -6.63 -3.97 24.67
N LYS A 4 -5.62 -4.52 24.00
CA LYS A 4 -4.34 -4.93 24.61
C LYS A 4 -3.47 -3.72 24.95
N TRP A 5 -3.33 -2.78 24.01
CA TRP A 5 -2.40 -1.65 24.13
C TRP A 5 -3.05 -0.37 24.68
N PHE A 6 -4.39 -0.29 24.67
CA PHE A 6 -5.19 0.85 25.10
C PHE A 6 -6.46 0.39 25.84
N SER A 7 -6.29 -0.30 26.96
CA SER A 7 -7.38 -0.95 27.73
C SER A 7 -8.49 -0.01 28.25
N GLY A 8 -8.28 1.31 28.22
CA GLY A 8 -9.27 2.32 28.61
C GLY A 8 -9.91 3.12 27.47
N ILE A 9 -9.57 2.83 26.20
CA ILE A 9 -10.08 3.61 25.05
C ILE A 9 -11.10 2.77 24.28
N THR A 10 -12.36 3.22 24.28
CA THR A 10 -13.48 2.56 23.60
C THR A 10 -13.76 3.10 22.19
N ILE A 11 -13.27 4.29 21.86
CA ILE A 11 -13.34 4.85 20.51
C ILE A 11 -12.29 4.20 19.58
N PRO A 12 -12.55 4.02 18.28
CA PRO A 12 -11.56 3.50 17.34
C PRO A 12 -10.29 4.36 17.34
N LEU A 13 -9.14 3.71 17.54
CA LEU A 13 -7.83 4.35 17.53
C LEU A 13 -7.10 4.03 16.21
N GLU A 14 -6.41 5.01 15.65
CA GLU A 14 -5.58 4.84 14.45
C GLU A 14 -4.17 4.37 14.79
N PHE A 15 -3.71 3.34 14.08
CA PHE A 15 -2.38 2.77 14.23
C PHE A 15 -1.48 3.16 13.05
N HIS A 16 -1.13 4.45 12.97
CA HIS A 16 -0.21 4.95 11.93
C HIS A 16 1.22 4.51 12.22
N ALA A 17 1.85 3.81 11.28
CA ALA A 17 3.19 3.23 11.47
C ALA A 17 4.24 4.29 11.85
N SER A 18 4.17 5.43 11.16
CA SER A 18 5.07 6.57 11.37
C SER A 18 4.89 7.20 12.77
N ALA A 19 3.65 7.36 13.23
CA ALA A 19 3.33 7.91 14.54
C ALA A 19 3.77 6.97 15.67
N ILE A 20 3.51 5.66 15.51
CA ILE A 20 3.97 4.63 16.45
C ILE A 20 5.49 4.66 16.53
N ARG A 21 6.19 4.55 15.41
CA ARG A 21 7.66 4.53 15.38
C ARG A 21 8.28 5.77 16.00
N ALA A 22 7.71 6.94 15.74
CA ALA A 22 8.19 8.21 16.26
C ALA A 22 7.77 8.47 17.72
N GLY A 23 6.83 7.69 18.29
CA GLY A 23 6.26 7.95 19.61
C GLY A 23 5.46 9.26 19.63
N LYS A 24 4.74 9.56 18.56
CA LYS A 24 3.90 10.75 18.44
C LYS A 24 2.47 10.45 18.89
N GLU A 25 1.66 11.51 18.98
CA GLU A 25 0.23 11.42 19.28
C GLU A 25 -0.05 10.60 20.54
N ARG A 26 -0.82 9.51 20.42
CA ARG A 26 -1.22 8.63 21.53
C ARG A 26 -0.13 7.65 21.96
N PHE A 27 0.99 7.61 21.24
CA PHE A 27 2.13 6.72 21.49
C PHE A 27 3.27 7.42 22.25
N ARG A 28 3.09 8.67 22.70
CA ARG A 28 4.12 9.44 23.45
C ARG A 28 4.56 8.80 24.75
N SER A 29 3.67 8.08 25.42
CA SER A 29 3.95 7.38 26.68
C SER A 29 4.60 6.01 26.47
N PHE A 30 4.71 5.53 25.24
CA PHE A 30 5.22 4.19 24.95
C PHE A 30 6.76 4.23 24.90
N SER A 31 7.41 3.26 25.55
CA SER A 31 8.86 3.13 25.46
C SER A 31 9.29 2.78 24.02
N PRO A 32 10.57 2.96 23.64
CA PRO A 32 11.09 2.44 22.37
C PRO A 32 10.79 0.95 22.17
N THR A 33 10.89 0.15 23.23
CA THR A 33 10.61 -1.29 23.19
C THR A 33 9.14 -1.57 22.92
N ASP A 34 8.23 -0.88 23.61
CA ASP A 34 6.77 -1.07 23.41
C ASP A 34 6.35 -0.69 21.99
N ARG A 35 6.93 0.38 21.43
CA ARG A 35 6.66 0.80 20.05
C ARG A 35 7.14 -0.23 19.04
N ALA A 36 8.31 -0.83 19.26
CA ALA A 36 8.84 -1.89 18.41
C ALA A 36 7.97 -3.15 18.48
N LEU A 37 7.55 -3.56 19.68
CA LEU A 37 6.66 -4.69 19.90
C LEU A 37 5.29 -4.47 19.25
N LEU A 38 4.69 -3.29 19.43
CA LEU A 38 3.43 -2.94 18.78
C LEU A 38 3.53 -3.00 17.25
N LEU A 39 4.59 -2.44 16.66
CA LEU A 39 4.79 -2.54 15.21
C LEU A 39 4.97 -3.99 14.75
N ALA A 40 5.81 -4.77 15.44
CA ALA A 40 6.00 -6.18 15.11
C ALA A 40 4.68 -6.97 15.15
N GLU A 41 3.84 -6.71 16.15
CA GLU A 41 2.51 -7.29 16.28
C GLU A 41 1.57 -6.88 15.13
N LEU A 42 1.56 -5.59 14.74
CA LEU A 42 0.76 -5.11 13.63
C LEU A 42 1.19 -5.70 12.28
N TYR A 43 2.49 -5.81 12.04
CA TYR A 43 3.00 -6.49 10.85
C TYR A 43 2.77 -8.00 10.89
N GLY A 44 2.74 -8.60 12.08
CA GLY A 44 2.34 -10.00 12.27
C GLY A 44 0.94 -10.28 11.75
N LEU A 45 -0.02 -9.37 12.00
CA LEU A 45 -1.38 -9.49 11.47
C LEU A 45 -1.43 -9.54 9.94
N LEU A 46 -0.52 -8.85 9.25
CA LEU A 46 -0.42 -8.91 7.79
C LEU A 46 0.28 -10.20 7.34
N ALA A 47 1.30 -10.63 8.07
CA ALA A 47 2.13 -11.78 7.71
C ALA A 47 1.38 -13.12 7.84
N ASP A 48 0.51 -13.23 8.86
CA ASP A 48 -0.19 -14.46 9.24
C ASP A 48 -1.41 -14.77 8.35
N GLU A 49 -1.90 -13.79 7.59
CA GLU A 49 -3.05 -13.97 6.69
C GLU A 49 -2.66 -14.69 5.39
N GLU A 50 -3.42 -15.71 4.99
CA GLU A 50 -3.14 -16.49 3.78
C GLU A 50 -3.60 -15.79 2.49
N SER A 51 -2.78 -15.89 1.43
CA SER A 51 -3.17 -15.47 0.08
C SER A 51 -4.26 -16.42 -0.45
N PRO A 52 -5.32 -15.95 -1.13
CA PRO A 52 -5.52 -14.59 -1.64
C PRO A 52 -6.39 -13.68 -0.75
N HIS A 53 -6.66 -14.05 0.50
CA HIS A 53 -7.53 -13.26 1.40
C HIS A 53 -6.94 -11.88 1.71
N LEU A 54 -5.61 -11.80 1.76
CA LEU A 54 -4.85 -10.57 1.86
C LEU A 54 -3.72 -10.57 0.83
N VAL A 55 -3.71 -9.55 -0.02
CA VAL A 55 -2.66 -9.34 -1.04
C VAL A 55 -2.20 -7.89 -0.95
N ALA A 56 -0.89 -7.69 -0.88
CA ALA A 56 -0.29 -6.37 -0.82
C ALA A 56 0.13 -5.88 -2.21
N PHE A 57 -0.05 -4.57 -2.42
CA PHE A 57 0.47 -3.83 -3.55
C PHE A 57 1.15 -2.56 -3.01
N ALA A 58 2.31 -2.20 -3.54
CA ALA A 58 2.99 -0.96 -3.20
C ALA A 58 3.82 -0.44 -4.36
N THR A 59 3.80 0.87 -4.52
CA THR A 59 4.60 1.61 -5.49
C THR A 59 5.36 2.70 -4.76
N ALA A 60 6.68 2.58 -4.74
CA ALA A 60 7.58 3.63 -4.28
C ALA A 60 8.07 4.45 -5.48
N ILE A 61 8.22 5.76 -5.30
CA ILE A 61 8.80 6.64 -6.32
C ILE A 61 10.01 7.32 -5.72
N ASP A 62 11.19 7.11 -6.31
CA ASP A 62 12.40 7.84 -5.97
C ASP A 62 12.27 9.29 -6.45
N VAL A 63 12.78 10.23 -5.67
CA VAL A 63 12.74 11.66 -5.99
C VAL A 63 13.34 12.00 -7.36
N SER A 64 14.28 11.20 -7.87
CA SER A 64 14.85 11.36 -9.22
C SER A 64 13.83 11.19 -10.35
N ALA A 65 12.71 10.49 -10.12
CA ALA A 65 11.61 10.33 -11.08
C ALA A 65 10.46 11.31 -10.84
N VAL A 66 10.58 12.20 -9.85
CA VAL A 66 9.53 13.16 -9.50
C VAL A 66 9.84 14.51 -10.12
N SER A 67 8.96 14.95 -11.03
CA SER A 67 8.99 16.32 -11.56
C SER A 67 8.02 17.25 -10.81
N THR A 68 6.85 16.74 -10.43
CA THR A 68 5.87 17.47 -9.61
C THR A 68 5.14 16.52 -8.67
N PRO A 69 4.59 17.02 -7.53
CA PRO A 69 3.80 16.19 -6.63
C PRO A 69 2.58 15.55 -7.30
N THR A 70 1.91 16.28 -8.20
CA THR A 70 0.74 15.77 -8.95
C THR A 70 1.13 14.64 -9.90
N GLN A 71 2.27 14.76 -10.58
CA GLN A 71 2.77 13.67 -11.44
C GLN A 71 3.15 12.45 -10.61
N ALA A 72 3.83 12.62 -9.46
CA ALA A 72 4.15 11.49 -8.59
C ALA A 72 2.89 10.76 -8.10
N LEU A 73 1.87 11.51 -7.67
CA LEU A 73 0.59 10.92 -7.25
C LEU A 73 -0.08 10.17 -8.41
N GLY A 74 -0.14 10.79 -9.59
CA GLY A 74 -0.72 10.17 -10.79
C GLY A 74 -0.01 8.88 -11.19
N ASP A 75 1.32 8.90 -11.21
CA ASP A 75 2.14 7.75 -11.61
C ASP A 75 2.04 6.60 -10.62
N ALA A 76 2.09 6.87 -9.31
CA ALA A 76 1.94 5.85 -8.28
C ALA A 76 0.54 5.24 -8.33
N PHE A 77 -0.48 6.08 -8.47
CA PHE A 77 -1.86 5.64 -8.46
C PHE A 77 -2.24 4.81 -9.69
N GLU A 78 -1.77 5.22 -10.87
CA GLU A 78 -1.93 4.45 -12.10
C GLU A 78 -1.28 3.08 -11.99
N ASP A 79 -0.07 3.01 -11.43
CA ASP A 79 0.64 1.74 -11.26
C ASP A 79 -0.07 0.82 -10.27
N ILE A 80 -0.56 1.32 -9.13
CA ILE A 80 -1.37 0.54 -8.19
C ILE A 80 -2.66 0.01 -8.87
N CYS A 81 -3.35 0.85 -9.64
CA CYS A 81 -4.53 0.42 -10.39
C CYS A 81 -4.18 -0.68 -11.40
N GLN A 82 -3.06 -0.55 -12.11
CA GLN A 82 -2.59 -1.54 -13.08
C GLN A 82 -2.22 -2.87 -12.42
N GLN A 83 -1.52 -2.83 -11.28
CA GLN A 83 -1.18 -4.03 -10.51
C GLN A 83 -2.44 -4.76 -10.06
N PHE A 84 -3.43 -4.01 -9.52
CA PHE A 84 -4.69 -4.58 -9.06
C PHE A 84 -5.53 -5.15 -10.21
N ASP A 85 -5.64 -4.43 -11.34
CA ASP A 85 -6.35 -4.93 -12.52
C ASP A 85 -5.72 -6.21 -13.07
N THR A 86 -4.38 -6.27 -13.11
CA THR A 86 -3.62 -7.45 -13.53
C THR A 86 -3.86 -8.64 -12.57
N PHE A 87 -3.92 -8.39 -11.27
CA PHE A 87 -4.28 -9.40 -10.28
C PHE A 87 -5.68 -9.98 -10.53
N LEU A 88 -6.67 -9.12 -10.74
CA LEU A 88 -8.05 -9.54 -11.05
C LEU A 88 -8.13 -10.30 -12.39
N ALA A 89 -7.41 -9.84 -13.42
CA ALA A 89 -7.36 -10.52 -14.71
C ALA A 89 -6.77 -11.94 -14.61
N ARG A 90 -5.69 -12.13 -13.84
CA ARG A 90 -5.14 -13.47 -13.56
C ARG A 90 -6.10 -14.33 -12.75
N GLY A 91 -6.81 -13.75 -11.79
CA GLY A 91 -7.88 -14.44 -11.05
C GLY A 91 -9.00 -14.92 -11.98
N PHE A 92 -9.45 -14.05 -12.89
CA PHE A 92 -10.46 -14.39 -13.90
C PHE A 92 -10.02 -15.53 -14.81
N ALA A 93 -8.78 -15.49 -15.30
CA ALA A 93 -8.19 -16.57 -16.10
C ALA A 93 -8.14 -17.92 -15.36
N ARG A 94 -8.10 -17.90 -14.02
CA ARG A 94 -8.14 -19.09 -13.14
C ARG A 94 -9.56 -19.47 -12.70
N GLY A 95 -10.59 -18.79 -13.19
CA GLY A 95 -11.99 -19.07 -12.90
C GLY A 95 -12.65 -18.17 -11.83
N THR A 96 -11.90 -17.29 -11.18
CA THR A 96 -12.42 -16.36 -10.16
C THR A 96 -12.99 -15.11 -10.81
N ARG A 97 -14.32 -14.99 -10.89
CA ARG A 97 -15.01 -13.88 -11.58
C ARG A 97 -15.31 -12.69 -10.68
N ASN A 98 -14.29 -12.14 -10.02
CA ASN A 98 -14.45 -10.96 -9.18
C ASN A 98 -14.15 -9.67 -9.96
N LYS A 99 -14.82 -8.58 -9.57
CA LYS A 99 -14.49 -7.21 -9.96
C LYS A 99 -13.93 -6.46 -8.76
N GLY A 100 -13.10 -5.47 -9.01
CA GLY A 100 -12.38 -4.71 -8.00
C GLY A 100 -13.11 -3.43 -7.62
N LEU A 101 -13.16 -3.14 -6.32
CA LEU A 101 -13.61 -1.85 -5.79
C LEU A 101 -12.40 -1.13 -5.19
N LEU A 102 -12.27 0.16 -5.50
CA LEU A 102 -11.23 0.99 -4.90
C LEU A 102 -11.79 1.76 -3.72
N ILE A 103 -11.12 1.64 -2.57
CA ILE A 103 -11.38 2.42 -1.36
C ILE A 103 -10.11 3.19 -1.04
N ILE A 104 -10.20 4.52 -1.01
CA ILE A 104 -9.07 5.43 -0.86
C ILE A 104 -9.25 6.25 0.42
N ASP A 105 -8.14 6.52 1.12
CA ASP A 105 -8.17 7.40 2.28
C ASP A 105 -8.60 8.82 1.87
N ARG A 106 -9.50 9.40 2.65
CA ARG A 106 -10.06 10.72 2.35
C ARG A 106 -9.05 11.80 2.71
N SER A 107 -8.74 12.63 1.72
CA SER A 107 -8.02 13.88 1.92
C SER A 107 -8.64 14.94 1.03
N SER A 108 -8.98 16.09 1.63
CA SER A 108 -9.60 17.21 0.90
C SER A 108 -8.73 17.73 -0.23
N TYR A 109 -7.41 17.53 -0.14
CA TYR A 109 -6.46 17.92 -1.18
C TYR A 109 -6.39 16.89 -2.33
N SER A 110 -6.29 15.59 -2.02
CA SER A 110 -6.04 14.57 -3.03
C SER A 110 -7.28 13.92 -3.62
N GLU A 111 -8.44 13.98 -2.95
CA GLU A 111 -9.68 13.37 -3.44
C GLU A 111 -10.09 13.86 -4.85
N PRO A 112 -10.09 15.18 -5.16
CA PRO A 112 -10.38 15.65 -6.51
C PRO A 112 -9.40 15.11 -7.56
N LEU A 113 -8.12 14.96 -7.21
CA LEU A 113 -7.09 14.44 -8.09
C LEU A 113 -7.33 12.96 -8.41
N TYR A 114 -7.64 12.14 -7.40
CA TYR A 114 -7.97 10.72 -7.62
C TYR A 114 -9.21 10.53 -8.48
N ARG A 115 -10.24 11.35 -8.29
CA ARG A 115 -11.46 11.32 -9.12
C ARG A 115 -11.16 11.68 -10.57
N ASP A 116 -10.38 12.73 -10.82
CA ASP A 116 -9.93 13.11 -12.16
C ASP A 116 -9.11 11.99 -12.82
N LEU A 117 -8.14 11.42 -12.08
CA LEU A 117 -7.30 10.32 -12.56
C LEU A 117 -8.12 9.10 -12.98
N ILE A 118 -9.06 8.62 -12.14
CA ILE A 118 -9.91 7.48 -12.53
C ILE A 118 -10.79 7.82 -13.72
N SER A 119 -11.34 9.03 -13.79
CA SER A 119 -12.11 9.47 -14.95
C SER A 119 -11.28 9.37 -16.24
N ARG A 120 -10.03 9.85 -16.21
CA ARG A 120 -9.08 9.75 -17.33
C ARG A 120 -8.70 8.31 -17.66
N PHE A 121 -8.38 7.48 -16.66
CA PHE A 121 -8.04 6.08 -16.90
C PHE A 121 -9.18 5.31 -17.57
N ARG A 122 -10.44 5.67 -17.28
CA ARG A 122 -11.62 5.04 -17.91
C ARG A 122 -11.90 5.56 -19.32
N SER A 123 -11.66 6.85 -19.57
CA SER A 123 -11.96 7.47 -20.87
C SER A 123 -10.86 7.24 -21.91
N THR A 124 -9.59 7.38 -21.52
CA THR A 124 -8.44 7.33 -22.43
C THR A 124 -7.51 6.13 -22.18
N GLY A 125 -7.77 5.34 -21.13
CA GLY A 125 -6.84 4.30 -20.70
C GLY A 125 -5.70 4.83 -19.83
N THR A 126 -4.84 3.92 -19.42
CA THR A 126 -3.57 4.14 -18.73
C THR A 126 -2.41 4.04 -19.73
N ARG A 127 -1.19 4.38 -19.29
CA ARG A 127 0.06 4.10 -20.01
C ARG A 127 0.26 2.62 -20.35
N TYR A 128 -0.48 1.72 -19.70
CA TYR A 128 -0.36 0.27 -19.83
C TYR A 128 -1.60 -0.39 -20.47
N GLY A 129 -2.57 0.40 -20.94
CA GLY A 129 -3.81 -0.09 -21.54
C GLY A 129 -5.05 0.29 -20.72
N TYR A 130 -6.16 -0.44 -20.89
CA TYR A 130 -7.40 -0.09 -20.20
C TYR A 130 -7.57 -0.88 -18.89
N LEU A 131 -8.16 -0.23 -17.88
CA LEU A 131 -8.59 -0.89 -16.66
C LEU A 131 -9.95 -1.56 -16.91
N HIS A 132 -9.99 -2.89 -16.95
CA HIS A 132 -11.19 -3.66 -17.32
C HIS A 132 -11.91 -4.30 -16.11
N ASN A 133 -11.23 -4.38 -14.98
CA ASN A 133 -11.65 -5.17 -13.83
C ASN A 133 -11.95 -4.33 -12.59
N ILE A 134 -11.50 -3.08 -12.55
CA ILE A 134 -11.92 -2.11 -11.54
C ILE A 134 -13.29 -1.56 -11.93
N VAL A 135 -14.28 -1.74 -11.06
CA VAL A 135 -15.65 -1.28 -11.26
C VAL A 135 -15.92 -0.02 -10.47
N ASP A 136 -16.79 0.80 -11.04
CA ASP A 136 -17.34 2.00 -10.40
C ASP A 136 -16.31 3.10 -10.08
N ALA A 137 -16.80 4.22 -9.54
CA ALA A 137 -15.98 5.31 -9.01
C ALA A 137 -15.30 4.88 -7.69
N PRO A 138 -14.14 5.47 -7.34
CA PRO A 138 -13.49 5.22 -6.06
C PRO A 138 -14.39 5.68 -4.91
N LEU A 139 -14.43 4.86 -3.86
CA LEU A 139 -15.02 5.25 -2.58
C LEU A 139 -13.96 5.90 -1.70
N PHE A 140 -14.34 6.93 -0.95
CA PHE A 140 -13.44 7.63 -0.04
C PHE A 140 -13.92 7.47 1.40
N THR A 141 -13.02 7.04 2.27
CA THR A 141 -13.28 6.82 3.70
C THR A 141 -12.16 7.42 4.55
N GLU A 142 -12.45 7.81 5.78
CA GLU A 142 -11.42 8.27 6.72
C GLU A 142 -10.75 7.04 7.36
N SER A 143 -9.42 7.11 7.52
CA SER A 143 -8.59 5.99 7.96
C SER A 143 -8.94 5.41 9.34
N HIS A 144 -9.60 6.15 10.24
CA HIS A 144 -10.11 5.60 11.50
C HIS A 144 -11.35 4.70 11.35
N TYR A 145 -12.10 4.81 10.24
CA TYR A 145 -13.33 4.03 10.06
C TYR A 145 -13.07 2.59 9.61
N THR A 146 -11.91 2.29 9.01
CA THR A 146 -11.63 0.93 8.51
C THR A 146 -10.25 0.45 8.92
N ARG A 147 -10.19 -0.78 9.43
CA ARG A 147 -8.90 -1.42 9.76
C ARG A 147 -8.08 -1.72 8.51
N PHE A 148 -8.72 -1.99 7.38
CA PHE A 148 -8.04 -2.16 6.09
C PHE A 148 -7.25 -0.92 5.67
N MET A 149 -7.76 0.30 5.92
CA MET A 149 -6.98 1.50 5.59
C MET A 149 -5.72 1.61 6.45
N GLN A 150 -5.80 1.24 7.72
CA GLN A 150 -4.64 1.20 8.62
C GLN A 150 -3.64 0.12 8.19
N LEU A 151 -4.11 -1.02 7.70
CA LEU A 151 -3.24 -2.04 7.10
C LEU A 151 -2.53 -1.53 5.83
N ALA A 152 -3.22 -0.75 5.00
CA ALA A 152 -2.60 -0.09 3.84
C ALA A 152 -1.55 0.95 4.24
N ASP A 153 -1.75 1.70 5.33
CA ASP A 153 -0.73 2.59 5.91
C ASP A 153 0.54 1.80 6.27
N LEU A 154 0.41 0.68 6.99
CA LEU A 154 1.55 -0.18 7.33
C LEU A 154 2.33 -0.64 6.09
N VAL A 155 1.63 -1.09 5.03
CA VAL A 155 2.27 -1.51 3.78
C VAL A 155 3.02 -0.35 3.12
N SER A 156 2.38 0.82 3.00
CA SER A 156 2.99 1.99 2.38
C SER A 156 4.20 2.50 3.15
N TRP A 157 4.14 2.51 4.48
CA TRP A 157 5.24 2.95 5.33
C TRP A 157 6.41 1.96 5.34
N ALA A 158 6.15 0.65 5.31
CA ALA A 158 7.21 -0.35 5.18
C ALA A 158 7.97 -0.23 3.85
N ALA A 159 7.23 -0.03 2.74
CA ALA A 159 7.81 0.25 1.44
C ALA A 159 8.66 1.53 1.45
N PHE A 160 8.13 2.63 2.00
CA PHE A 160 8.85 3.88 2.14
C PHE A 160 10.15 3.72 2.95
N ARG A 161 10.10 3.07 4.11
CA ARG A 161 11.27 2.85 4.99
C ARG A 161 12.36 2.02 4.33
N TYR A 162 11.98 1.01 3.57
CA TYR A 162 12.91 0.19 2.82
C TYR A 162 13.74 1.03 1.84
N HIS A 163 13.10 1.92 1.09
CA HIS A 163 13.78 2.77 0.11
C HIS A 163 14.51 3.97 0.73
N GLU A 164 13.87 4.68 1.67
CA GLU A 164 14.40 5.93 2.23
C GLU A 164 15.53 5.68 3.23
N SER A 165 15.43 4.62 4.03
CA SER A 165 16.33 4.39 5.17
C SER A 165 17.16 3.10 5.04
N ASN A 166 17.06 2.39 3.91
CA ASN A 166 17.67 1.07 3.73
C ASN A 166 17.33 0.11 4.89
N ASP A 167 16.11 0.21 5.42
CA ASP A 167 15.64 -0.54 6.58
C ASP A 167 14.62 -1.59 6.12
N PRO A 168 15.03 -2.86 5.88
CA PRO A 168 14.15 -3.90 5.38
C PRO A 168 13.29 -4.54 6.46
N LEU A 169 13.46 -4.18 7.74
CA LEU A 169 12.87 -4.92 8.88
C LEU A 169 11.37 -5.14 8.71
N TYR A 170 10.62 -4.05 8.49
CA TYR A 170 9.15 -4.10 8.37
C TYR A 170 8.70 -4.70 7.05
N LEU A 171 9.40 -4.38 5.95
CA LEU A 171 9.09 -4.92 4.64
C LEU A 171 9.24 -6.45 4.64
N ALA A 172 10.26 -6.99 5.32
CA ALA A 172 10.52 -8.43 5.38
C ALA A 172 9.33 -9.23 5.94
N HIS A 173 8.59 -8.68 6.92
CA HIS A 173 7.40 -9.33 7.47
C HIS A 173 6.28 -9.50 6.43
N ILE A 174 6.10 -8.49 5.56
CA ILE A 174 5.01 -8.46 4.59
C ILE A 174 5.44 -8.82 3.16
N PHE A 175 6.73 -9.01 2.93
CA PHE A 175 7.29 -9.34 1.62
C PHE A 175 6.65 -10.57 0.96
N PRO A 176 6.27 -11.63 1.71
CA PRO A 176 5.54 -12.76 1.16
C PRO A 176 4.10 -12.45 0.73
N ARG A 177 3.49 -11.35 1.21
CA ARG A 177 2.10 -10.96 0.90
C ARG A 177 1.97 -10.17 -0.39
N PHE A 178 3.05 -9.63 -0.94
CA PHE A 178 2.98 -8.93 -2.22
C PHE A 178 2.56 -9.88 -3.34
N ASP A 179 1.74 -9.35 -4.24
CA ASP A 179 1.23 -10.10 -5.38
C ASP A 179 2.34 -10.73 -6.25
N ARG A 180 2.11 -11.98 -6.68
CA ARG A 180 3.07 -12.80 -7.43
C ARG A 180 2.37 -13.67 -8.47
N SER A 181 2.90 -13.65 -9.69
CA SER A 181 2.67 -14.63 -10.76
C SER A 181 3.85 -15.61 -10.93
N ARG A 182 5.02 -15.24 -10.42
CA ARG A 182 6.28 -15.98 -10.57
C ARG A 182 6.71 -16.63 -9.25
N PRO A 183 7.63 -17.61 -9.28
CA PRO A 183 8.17 -18.23 -8.08
C PRO A 183 8.82 -17.22 -7.12
N GLN A 184 8.91 -17.60 -5.84
CA GLN A 184 9.35 -16.73 -4.74
C GLN A 184 10.73 -16.09 -4.94
N ALA A 185 11.62 -16.73 -5.70
CA ALA A 185 12.97 -16.22 -6.00
C ALA A 185 12.97 -14.94 -6.87
N ALA A 186 11.89 -14.66 -7.60
CA ALA A 186 11.75 -13.43 -8.38
C ALA A 186 11.16 -12.28 -7.52
N PRO A 187 11.49 -11.02 -7.84
CA PRO A 187 10.77 -9.86 -7.29
C PRO A 187 9.26 -10.01 -7.49
N PRO A 188 8.45 -9.71 -6.46
CA PRO A 188 7.00 -9.76 -6.58
C PRO A 188 6.51 -8.81 -7.67
N ASP A 189 5.36 -9.12 -8.27
CA ASP A 189 4.74 -8.25 -9.26
C ASP A 189 4.06 -7.05 -8.58
N GLY A 190 3.59 -7.24 -7.34
CA GLY A 190 2.91 -6.24 -6.52
C GLY A 190 3.81 -5.22 -5.80
N PHE A 191 5.12 -5.22 -6.03
CA PHE A 191 6.03 -4.24 -5.42
C PHE A 191 6.88 -3.57 -6.49
N ARG A 192 6.59 -2.30 -6.77
CA ARG A 192 7.29 -1.49 -7.77
C ARG A 192 8.06 -0.33 -7.14
N HIS A 193 9.17 0.00 -7.77
CA HIS A 193 9.98 1.18 -7.51
C HIS A 193 10.23 1.96 -8.82
N ILE A 194 9.56 3.09 -8.97
CA ILE A 194 9.73 4.02 -10.09
C ILE A 194 10.94 4.90 -9.78
N SER A 195 11.98 4.85 -10.62
CA SER A 195 13.21 5.61 -10.43
C SER A 195 13.84 5.97 -11.77
N ALA A 196 14.40 7.18 -11.88
CA ALA A 196 15.18 7.57 -13.06
C ALA A 196 16.61 6.98 -13.04
N ARG A 197 16.98 6.26 -11.97
CA ARG A 197 18.31 5.65 -11.78
C ARG A 197 18.42 4.23 -12.36
N VAL A 198 17.40 3.75 -13.07
CA VAL A 198 17.46 2.46 -13.77
C VAL A 198 18.53 2.52 -14.88
N PRO A 199 19.41 1.49 -15.02
CA PRO A 199 19.37 0.16 -14.43
C PRO A 199 20.20 -0.03 -13.14
N VAL A 200 20.67 1.05 -12.50
CA VAL A 200 21.59 0.97 -11.34
C VAL A 200 20.91 0.52 -10.05
N CYS A 201 19.58 0.62 -9.97
CA CYS A 201 18.84 0.21 -8.79
C CYS A 201 18.79 -1.33 -8.67
N THR A 202 19.26 -1.86 -7.55
CA THR A 202 19.33 -3.30 -7.23
C THR A 202 18.36 -3.72 -6.12
N CYS A 203 17.33 -2.92 -5.90
CA CYS A 203 16.36 -3.18 -4.84
C CYS A 203 15.47 -4.39 -5.15
N ALA A 204 14.74 -4.88 -4.15
CA ALA A 204 13.85 -6.04 -4.26
C ALA A 204 12.53 -5.74 -4.98
N ALA A 205 12.29 -4.49 -5.39
CA ALA A 205 11.12 -4.07 -6.14
C ALA A 205 11.37 -4.17 -7.66
N ARG A 206 10.29 -4.25 -8.43
CA ARG A 206 10.36 -4.15 -9.90
C ARG A 206 10.50 -2.69 -10.34
N HIS A 207 11.05 -2.48 -11.53
CA HIS A 207 11.15 -1.17 -12.17
C HIS A 207 10.13 -1.06 -13.30
#